data_AF-A0A963B236-F1
#
_entry.id   AF-A0A963B236-F1
#
_cell.length_a   1.000
_cell.length_b   1.000
_cell.length_c   1.000
_cell.angle_alpha   90.00
_cell.angle_beta   90.00
_cell.angle_gamma   90.00
#
_symmetry.space_group_name_H-M   'P 1'
#
loop_
_entity.id
_entity.type
_entity.pdbx_description
1 polymer ?
#
loop_
_entity_poly.entity_id
_entity_poly.type
_entity_poly.pdbx_seq_one_letter_code
_entity_poly.pdbx_strand_id
1 'polypeptide(L)'
;MKKTAVAILASSLFSTAAVAAQYEVSITNLTHGQTFTPILVASHYPGVEELFELGQPASAELAALAEGGDISLLRQKLVDSGRLIDSDDSGGLLGPGETVMVRVKAPNHRRAEISLAAMLIPTNDGFFALNGVHAPTFNKSLTYFSPVYDAGSELNDEDCANIPGPVCGGEGGSPLVGGEGYVHIHGGIHGIKDLAAATYDWRNPAAKITIKRVKE
;
A
#
# COMPACT_ATOMS: atom_id res chain seq x y z
N MET A 1 15.95 -63.61 -38.98
CA MET A 1 16.26 -62.45 -38.13
C MET A 1 15.02 -61.55 -38.08
N LYS A 2 14.24 -61.60 -36.99
CA LYS A 2 13.02 -60.78 -36.81
C LYS A 2 13.44 -59.43 -36.20
N LYS A 3 13.19 -58.32 -36.91
CA LYS A 3 13.44 -56.96 -36.41
C LYS A 3 12.21 -56.50 -35.64
N THR A 4 12.32 -56.43 -34.32
CA THR A 4 11.32 -55.84 -33.42
C THR A 4 11.46 -54.32 -33.48
N ALA A 5 10.42 -53.63 -33.96
CA ALA A 5 10.35 -52.16 -33.90
C ALA A 5 9.80 -51.74 -32.54
N VAL A 6 10.59 -50.97 -31.78
CA VAL A 6 10.17 -50.35 -30.52
C VAL A 6 9.52 -49.02 -30.86
N ALA A 7 8.23 -48.87 -30.58
CA ALA A 7 7.52 -47.60 -30.68
C ALA A 7 7.76 -46.79 -29.40
N ILE A 8 8.47 -45.67 -29.53
CA ILE A 8 8.67 -44.70 -28.45
C ILE A 8 7.45 -43.77 -28.44
N LEU A 9 6.59 -43.91 -27.42
CA LEU A 9 5.51 -42.95 -27.16
C LEU A 9 6.13 -41.69 -26.56
N ALA A 10 6.18 -40.61 -27.33
CA ALA A 10 6.53 -39.29 -26.81
C ALA A 10 5.28 -38.69 -26.13
N SER A 11 5.26 -38.70 -24.80
CA SER A 11 4.28 -37.97 -23.99
C SER A 11 4.64 -36.49 -23.99
N SER A 12 3.90 -35.69 -24.76
CA SER A 12 3.98 -34.23 -24.70
C SER A 12 3.37 -33.73 -23.38
N LEU A 13 4.22 -33.24 -22.48
CA LEU A 13 3.81 -32.50 -21.29
C LEU A 13 3.26 -31.15 -21.75
N PHE A 14 1.93 -31.01 -21.80
CA PHE A 14 1.30 -29.69 -21.90
C PHE A 14 1.45 -28.98 -20.56
N SER A 15 2.42 -28.08 -20.47
CA SER A 15 2.47 -27.10 -19.38
C SER A 15 1.34 -26.11 -19.58
N THR A 16 0.26 -26.23 -18.81
CA THR A 16 -0.72 -25.15 -18.71
C THR A 16 -0.05 -24.01 -17.95
N ALA A 17 0.46 -23.00 -18.67
CA ALA A 17 0.80 -21.74 -18.04
C ALA A 17 -0.44 -21.26 -17.28
N ALA A 18 -0.34 -21.16 -15.95
CA ALA A 18 -1.43 -20.62 -15.14
C ALA A 18 -1.67 -19.18 -15.62
N VAL A 19 -2.83 -18.92 -16.22
CA VAL A 19 -3.21 -17.57 -16.64
C VAL A 19 -3.25 -16.70 -15.39
N ALA A 20 -2.44 -15.63 -15.38
CA ALA A 20 -2.45 -14.66 -14.30
C ALA A 20 -3.83 -13.97 -14.29
N ALA A 21 -4.40 -13.78 -13.11
CA ALA A 21 -5.58 -12.95 -12.95
C ALA A 21 -5.13 -11.50 -12.76
N GLN A 22 -5.87 -10.56 -13.35
CA GLN A 22 -5.64 -9.14 -13.10
C GLN A 22 -6.65 -8.61 -12.08
N TYR A 23 -6.20 -7.69 -11.24
CA TYR A 23 -7.01 -7.03 -10.21
C TYR A 23 -6.97 -5.52 -10.43
N GLU A 24 -8.14 -4.91 -10.40
CA GLU A 24 -8.29 -3.46 -10.34
C GLU A 24 -8.50 -3.07 -8.88
N VAL A 25 -7.60 -2.24 -8.36
CA VAL A 25 -7.66 -1.68 -7.02
C VAL A 25 -8.03 -0.21 -7.17
N SER A 26 -9.28 0.12 -6.87
CA SER A 26 -9.77 1.51 -6.86
C SER A 26 -9.63 2.08 -5.45
N ILE A 27 -8.86 3.16 -5.30
CA ILE A 27 -8.64 3.86 -4.04
C ILE A 27 -9.29 5.23 -4.12
N THR A 28 -10.19 5.52 -3.19
CA THR A 28 -10.83 6.83 -3.04
C THR A 28 -10.30 7.51 -1.78
N ASN A 29 -9.86 8.75 -1.92
CA ASN A 29 -9.54 9.62 -0.79
C ASN A 29 -10.84 10.22 -0.23
N LEU A 30 -11.19 9.85 1.01
CA LEU A 30 -12.40 10.29 1.71
C LEU A 30 -12.16 11.50 2.61
N THR A 31 -10.92 11.98 2.71
CA THR A 31 -10.59 13.12 3.56
C THR A 31 -11.07 14.43 2.93
N HIS A 32 -11.16 15.47 3.74
CA HIS A 32 -11.53 16.81 3.29
C HIS A 32 -10.31 17.63 2.82
N GLY A 33 -9.19 17.53 3.55
CA GLY A 33 -8.01 18.38 3.32
C GLY A 33 -6.69 17.63 3.14
N GLN A 34 -6.69 16.29 3.18
CA GLN A 34 -5.47 15.50 3.03
C GLN A 34 -5.34 15.01 1.59
N THR A 35 -4.10 14.92 1.11
CA THR A 35 -3.75 14.36 -0.19
C THR A 35 -2.94 13.10 0.04
N PHE A 36 -3.19 12.03 -0.72
CA PHE A 36 -2.35 10.84 -0.63
C PHE A 36 -1.13 11.01 -1.53
N THR A 37 0.04 10.62 -1.03
CA THR A 37 1.26 10.49 -1.83
C THR A 37 1.12 9.28 -2.79
N PRO A 38 2.10 8.99 -3.68
CA PRO A 38 2.03 7.82 -4.53
C PRO A 38 1.68 6.55 -3.74
N ILE A 39 0.62 5.87 -4.16
CA ILE A 39 0.04 4.73 -3.44
C ILE A 39 0.69 3.46 -3.98
N LEU A 40 1.52 2.81 -3.18
CA LEU A 40 2.06 1.50 -3.55
C LEU A 40 0.95 0.45 -3.44
N VAL A 41 0.72 -0.32 -4.51
CA VAL A 41 -0.15 -1.49 -4.50
C VAL A 41 0.66 -2.71 -4.90
N ALA A 42 0.62 -3.74 -4.07
CA ALA A 42 1.36 -4.97 -4.30
C ALA A 42 0.46 -6.19 -4.13
N SER A 43 0.68 -7.16 -4.99
CA SER A 43 0.14 -8.50 -4.82
C SER A 43 1.26 -9.48 -4.49
N HIS A 44 1.02 -10.38 -3.55
CA HIS A 44 2.03 -11.30 -3.06
C HIS A 44 1.41 -12.62 -2.59
N TYR A 45 2.27 -13.63 -2.42
CA TYR A 45 1.86 -14.86 -1.75
C TYR A 45 1.73 -14.63 -0.23
N PRO A 46 0.96 -15.48 0.50
CA PRO A 46 0.85 -15.35 1.95
C PRO A 46 2.20 -15.59 2.63
N GLY A 47 2.33 -15.05 3.84
CA GLY A 47 3.56 -15.17 4.64
C GLY A 47 4.65 -14.17 4.26
N VAL A 48 4.29 -13.09 3.55
CA VAL A 48 5.04 -11.83 3.62
C VAL A 48 4.77 -11.22 5.00
N GLU A 49 5.78 -10.59 5.59
CA GLU A 49 5.61 -9.83 6.83
C GLU A 49 4.57 -8.72 6.62
N GLU A 50 3.71 -8.49 7.61
CA GLU A 50 2.75 -7.38 7.54
C GLU A 50 3.49 -6.05 7.38
N LEU A 51 2.86 -5.08 6.70
CA LEU A 51 3.49 -3.77 6.51
C LEU A 51 3.74 -3.08 7.87
N PHE A 52 2.86 -3.35 8.85
CA PHE A 52 2.95 -2.86 10.22
C PHE A 52 2.08 -3.71 11.16
N GLU A 53 2.35 -3.61 12.46
CA GLU A 53 1.49 -4.12 13.52
C GLU A 53 1.19 -2.98 14.52
N LEU A 54 -0.07 -2.83 14.92
CA LEU A 54 -0.45 -1.80 15.90
C LEU A 54 0.21 -2.05 17.25
N GLY A 55 0.78 -0.99 17.84
CA GLY A 55 1.53 -1.08 19.09
C GLY A 55 2.96 -1.59 18.93
N GLN A 56 3.41 -1.88 17.71
CA GLN A 56 4.81 -2.20 17.41
C GLN A 56 5.51 -1.03 16.70
N PRO A 57 6.84 -0.90 16.82
CA PRO A 57 7.60 0.09 16.07
C PRO A 57 7.42 -0.05 14.54
N ALA A 58 7.35 1.08 13.84
CA ALA A 58 7.42 1.10 12.38
C ALA A 58 8.76 0.54 11.88
N SER A 59 8.76 -0.15 10.74
CA SER A 59 10.00 -0.48 10.05
C SER A 59 10.58 0.76 9.37
N ALA A 60 11.87 0.76 9.06
CA ALA A 60 12.52 1.89 8.38
C ALA A 60 11.87 2.20 7.01
N GLU A 61 11.41 1.16 6.30
CA GLU A 61 10.73 1.31 5.02
C GLU A 61 9.33 1.89 5.16
N LEU A 62 8.63 1.57 6.25
CA LEU A 62 7.33 2.18 6.55
C LEU A 62 7.49 3.64 6.97
N ALA A 63 8.48 3.95 7.82
CA ALA A 63 8.80 5.31 8.23
C ALA A 63 9.12 6.20 7.01
N ALA A 64 10.00 5.75 6.11
CA ALA A 64 10.32 6.49 4.89
C ALA A 64 9.09 6.74 3.99
N LEU A 65 8.17 5.77 3.91
CA LEU A 65 6.90 5.96 3.23
C LEU A 65 6.03 6.99 3.95
N ALA A 66 5.90 6.87 5.27
CA ALA A 66 5.01 7.68 6.09
C ALA A 66 5.47 9.14 6.23
N GLU A 67 6.78 9.39 6.24
CA GLU A 67 7.40 10.70 6.44
C GLU A 67 7.62 11.48 5.14
N GLY A 68 7.92 10.76 4.04
CA GLY A 68 8.33 11.38 2.77
C GLY A 68 7.51 10.96 1.56
N GLY A 69 6.61 9.99 1.70
CA GLY A 69 5.93 9.37 0.57
C GLY A 69 6.86 8.50 -0.30
N ASP A 70 8.03 8.11 0.20
CA ASP A 70 8.95 7.25 -0.54
C ASP A 70 8.51 5.78 -0.50
N ILE A 71 7.88 5.34 -1.57
CA ILE A 71 7.43 3.95 -1.72
C ILE A 71 8.54 2.97 -2.15
N SER A 72 9.73 3.47 -2.50
CA SER A 72 10.77 2.65 -3.13
C SER A 72 11.34 1.61 -2.16
N LEU A 73 11.56 1.98 -0.90
CA LEU A 73 12.09 1.09 0.13
C LEU A 73 11.09 -0.01 0.48
N LEU A 74 9.81 0.34 0.64
CA LEU A 74 8.77 -0.64 0.93
C LEU A 74 8.55 -1.61 -0.24
N ARG A 75 8.61 -1.11 -1.48
CA ARG A 75 8.58 -1.95 -2.69
C ARG A 75 9.78 -2.90 -2.71
N GLN A 76 10.98 -2.43 -2.38
CA GLN A 76 12.17 -3.28 -2.35
C GLN A 76 12.07 -4.36 -1.25
N LYS A 77 11.57 -4.02 -0.05
CA LYS A 77 11.29 -5.00 1.01
C LYS A 77 10.36 -6.11 0.53
N LEU A 78 9.33 -5.78 -0.24
CA LEU A 78 8.43 -6.77 -0.84
C LEU A 78 9.14 -7.65 -1.87
N VAL A 79 10.00 -7.07 -2.73
CA VAL A 79 10.83 -7.84 -3.67
C VAL A 79 11.73 -8.83 -2.91
N ASP A 80 12.42 -8.35 -1.87
CA ASP A 80 13.39 -9.12 -1.09
C ASP A 80 12.74 -10.25 -0.28
N SER A 81 11.44 -10.16 0.00
CA SER A 81 10.67 -11.25 0.61
C SER A 81 10.63 -12.52 -0.25
N GLY A 82 10.93 -12.42 -1.55
CA GLY A 82 10.82 -13.52 -2.52
C GLY A 82 9.38 -13.99 -2.78
N ARG A 83 8.38 -13.25 -2.29
CA ARG A 83 6.95 -13.60 -2.37
C ARG A 83 6.11 -12.58 -3.13
N LEU A 84 6.71 -11.45 -3.55
CA LEU A 84 6.05 -10.51 -4.44
C LEU A 84 5.70 -11.19 -5.77
N ILE A 85 4.50 -10.93 -6.26
CA ILE A 85 4.05 -11.39 -7.58
C ILE A 85 4.10 -10.23 -8.57
N ASP A 86 3.48 -9.11 -8.21
CA ASP A 86 3.40 -7.90 -9.03
C ASP A 86 3.18 -6.69 -8.12
N SER A 87 3.66 -5.53 -8.53
CA SER A 87 3.43 -4.26 -7.85
C SER A 87 3.37 -3.12 -8.85
N ASP A 88 2.51 -2.15 -8.56
CA ASP A 88 2.36 -0.91 -9.33
C ASP A 88 2.03 0.23 -8.35
N ASP A 89 1.92 1.47 -8.82
CA ASP A 89 1.52 2.60 -7.99
C ASP A 89 0.55 3.56 -8.69
N SER A 90 0.01 4.53 -7.94
CA SER A 90 -0.91 5.54 -8.47
C SER A 90 -0.26 6.55 -9.43
N GLY A 91 1.07 6.58 -9.55
CA GLY A 91 1.83 7.49 -10.40
C GLY A 91 1.91 8.93 -9.90
N GLY A 92 1.19 9.28 -8.83
CA GLY A 92 1.15 10.64 -8.32
C GLY A 92 0.20 10.82 -7.14
N LEU A 93 -0.01 12.09 -6.79
CA LEU A 93 -0.86 12.51 -5.69
C LEU A 93 -2.35 12.22 -5.96
N LEU A 94 -3.10 11.86 -4.92
CA LEU A 94 -4.55 11.72 -4.97
C LEU A 94 -5.23 12.70 -4.01
N GLY A 95 -5.90 13.71 -4.57
CA GLY A 95 -6.55 14.76 -3.78
C GLY A 95 -7.84 14.32 -3.10
N PRO A 96 -8.38 15.16 -2.20
CA PRO A 96 -9.68 14.94 -1.54
C PRO A 96 -10.81 14.60 -2.51
N GLY A 97 -11.56 13.52 -2.23
CA GLY A 97 -12.71 13.08 -3.03
C GLY A 97 -12.37 12.38 -4.35
N GLU A 98 -11.11 12.38 -4.76
CA GLU A 98 -10.67 11.74 -6.00
C GLU A 98 -10.55 10.22 -5.86
N THR A 99 -10.57 9.53 -7.00
CA THR A 99 -10.34 8.08 -7.07
C THR A 99 -9.31 7.76 -8.13
N VAL A 100 -8.32 6.93 -7.77
CA VAL A 100 -7.37 6.33 -8.71
C VAL A 100 -7.59 4.83 -8.77
N MET A 101 -7.25 4.23 -9.91
CA MET A 101 -7.28 2.79 -10.10
C MET A 101 -5.90 2.31 -10.49
N VAL A 102 -5.37 1.36 -9.72
CA VAL A 102 -4.09 0.69 -9.93
C VAL A 102 -4.34 -0.77 -10.31
N ARG A 103 -3.57 -1.31 -11.25
CA ARG A 103 -3.72 -2.71 -11.68
C ARG A 103 -2.53 -3.55 -11.23
N VAL A 104 -2.80 -4.69 -10.62
CA VAL A 104 -1.79 -5.69 -10.28
C VAL A 104 -2.21 -7.07 -10.74
N LYS A 105 -1.24 -7.89 -11.14
CA LYS A 105 -1.45 -9.29 -11.53
C LYS A 105 -1.22 -10.21 -10.35
N ALA A 106 -2.08 -11.20 -10.15
CA ALA A 106 -1.83 -12.28 -9.21
C ALA A 106 -2.22 -13.63 -9.81
N PRO A 107 -1.61 -14.76 -9.40
CA PRO A 107 -1.94 -16.05 -9.98
C PRO A 107 -3.41 -16.38 -9.71
N ASN A 108 -4.01 -17.19 -10.59
CA ASN A 108 -5.38 -17.68 -10.44
C ASN A 108 -5.49 -18.76 -9.34
N HIS A 109 -5.02 -18.46 -8.13
CA HIS A 109 -5.03 -19.34 -6.98
C HIS A 109 -5.61 -18.60 -5.77
N ARG A 110 -6.38 -19.31 -4.93
CA ARG A 110 -7.15 -18.77 -3.78
C ARG A 110 -6.29 -18.23 -2.61
N ARG A 111 -5.05 -17.84 -2.86
CA ARG A 111 -4.06 -17.48 -1.84
C ARG A 111 -3.31 -16.20 -2.15
N ALA A 112 -3.55 -15.52 -3.27
CA ALA A 112 -2.92 -14.21 -3.45
C ALA A 112 -3.49 -13.23 -2.44
N GLU A 113 -2.60 -12.42 -1.87
CA GLU A 113 -2.92 -11.32 -0.98
C GLU A 113 -2.57 -10.00 -1.67
N ILE A 114 -3.29 -8.93 -1.32
CA ILE A 114 -3.05 -7.58 -1.80
C ILE A 114 -2.77 -6.70 -0.58
N SER A 115 -1.64 -6.01 -0.65
CA SER A 115 -1.24 -4.98 0.31
C SER A 115 -1.11 -3.64 -0.40
N LEU A 116 -1.39 -2.56 0.32
CA LEU A 116 -1.13 -1.21 -0.16
C LEU A 116 -0.85 -0.26 0.99
N ALA A 117 -0.14 0.82 0.70
CA ALA A 117 0.09 1.91 1.65
C ALA A 117 0.41 3.23 0.92
N ALA A 118 0.08 4.34 1.56
CA ALA A 118 0.56 5.66 1.16
C ALA A 118 0.54 6.63 2.35
N MET A 119 1.44 7.60 2.32
CA MET A 119 1.42 8.74 3.24
C MET A 119 0.25 9.68 2.92
N LEU A 120 -0.24 10.37 3.96
CA LEU A 120 -1.11 11.51 3.85
C LEU A 120 -0.31 12.80 4.01
N ILE A 121 -0.60 13.80 3.20
CA ILE A 121 -0.03 15.14 3.33
C ILE A 121 -1.14 16.20 3.38
N PRO A 122 -1.02 17.21 4.25
CA PRO A 122 0.07 17.42 5.21
C PRO A 122 -0.13 16.60 6.51
N THR A 123 0.83 15.71 6.81
CA THR A 123 1.06 15.06 8.11
C THR A 123 2.57 14.83 8.27
N ASN A 124 3.06 14.66 9.50
CA ASN A 124 4.45 14.31 9.78
C ASN A 124 4.75 12.90 9.30
N ASP A 125 4.07 11.90 9.85
CA ASP A 125 4.26 10.47 9.55
C ASP A 125 2.94 9.69 9.47
N GLY A 126 1.89 10.35 8.98
CA GLY A 126 0.57 9.77 8.81
C GLY A 126 0.44 8.96 7.51
N PHE A 127 -0.10 7.75 7.60
CA PHE A 127 -0.32 6.88 6.44
C PHE A 127 -1.64 6.10 6.52
N PHE A 128 -2.17 5.67 5.39
CA PHE A 128 -3.20 4.62 5.37
C PHE A 128 -2.64 3.36 4.74
N ALA A 129 -3.20 2.21 5.09
CA ALA A 129 -2.72 0.94 4.57
C ALA A 129 -3.81 -0.15 4.51
N LEU A 130 -3.50 -1.21 3.78
CA LEU A 130 -4.21 -2.47 3.78
C LEU A 130 -3.17 -3.59 3.89
N ASN A 131 -3.22 -4.39 4.96
CA ASN A 131 -2.26 -5.46 5.21
C ASN A 131 -2.79 -6.79 4.67
N GLY A 132 -2.21 -7.27 3.57
CA GLY A 132 -2.30 -8.67 3.14
C GLY A 132 -3.71 -9.24 2.98
N VAL A 133 -4.66 -8.47 2.43
CA VAL A 133 -6.03 -8.99 2.29
C VAL A 133 -6.14 -9.99 1.16
N HIS A 134 -6.95 -11.02 1.36
CA HIS A 134 -7.14 -12.04 0.33
C HIS A 134 -7.78 -11.46 -0.94
N ALA A 135 -7.15 -11.72 -2.08
CA ALA A 135 -7.64 -11.25 -3.36
C ALA A 135 -9.00 -11.90 -3.71
N PRO A 136 -9.99 -11.13 -4.22
CA PRO A 136 -11.32 -11.65 -4.48
C PRO A 136 -11.35 -12.68 -5.62
N THR A 137 -12.29 -13.62 -5.54
CA THR A 137 -12.54 -14.55 -6.65
C THR A 137 -13.20 -13.85 -7.83
N PHE A 138 -13.24 -14.52 -8.99
CA PHE A 138 -13.84 -13.98 -10.22
C PHE A 138 -15.28 -13.48 -9.99
N ASN A 139 -15.63 -12.32 -10.60
CA ASN A 139 -16.89 -11.60 -10.43
C ASN A 139 -17.23 -11.16 -9.00
N LYS A 140 -16.30 -11.22 -8.04
CA LYS A 140 -16.46 -10.60 -6.73
C LYS A 140 -15.66 -9.31 -6.64
N SER A 141 -16.20 -8.39 -5.86
CA SER A 141 -15.52 -7.17 -5.44
C SER A 141 -15.57 -7.10 -3.92
N LEU A 142 -14.47 -6.68 -3.31
CA LEU A 142 -14.35 -6.46 -1.87
C LEU A 142 -14.08 -4.99 -1.64
N THR A 143 -14.76 -4.40 -0.66
CA THR A 143 -14.57 -3.01 -0.26
C THR A 143 -14.04 -2.98 1.17
N TYR A 144 -12.97 -2.22 1.37
CA TYR A 144 -12.32 -1.98 2.63
C TYR A 144 -12.32 -0.48 2.93
N PHE A 145 -12.30 -0.15 4.21
CA PHE A 145 -12.12 1.21 4.69
C PHE A 145 -10.88 1.22 5.59
N SER A 146 -9.93 2.10 5.29
CA SER A 146 -8.72 2.25 6.08
C SER A 146 -8.79 3.55 6.88
N PRO A 147 -8.54 3.52 8.20
CA PRO A 147 -8.25 4.73 8.94
C PRO A 147 -6.87 5.27 8.54
N VAL A 148 -6.51 6.41 9.11
CA VAL A 148 -5.12 6.87 9.12
C VAL A 148 -4.43 6.32 10.35
N TYR A 149 -3.24 5.81 10.12
CA TYR A 149 -2.27 5.39 11.10
C TYR A 149 -1.18 6.43 11.20
N ASP A 150 -0.55 6.45 12.35
CA ASP A 150 0.61 7.25 12.70
C ASP A 150 1.76 6.27 12.86
N ALA A 151 2.89 6.51 12.20
CA ALA A 151 4.02 5.59 12.26
C ALA A 151 4.72 5.63 13.63
N GLY A 152 4.54 6.72 14.38
CA GLY A 152 5.21 7.01 15.63
C GLY A 152 6.73 7.16 15.44
N SER A 153 7.18 7.47 14.23
CA SER A 153 8.60 7.65 13.92
C SER A 153 9.03 9.12 14.04
N GLU A 154 8.09 10.06 13.92
CA GLU A 154 8.31 11.50 14.09
C GLU A 154 7.45 12.13 15.18
N LEU A 155 7.83 13.35 15.59
CA LEU A 155 6.98 14.15 16.46
C LEU A 155 5.81 14.72 15.65
N ASN A 156 4.59 14.51 16.15
CA ASN A 156 3.36 15.15 15.69
C ASN A 156 3.33 16.66 16.03
N ASP A 157 4.21 17.46 15.42
CA ASP A 157 4.40 18.88 15.71
C ASP A 157 3.63 19.84 14.80
N GLU A 158 3.08 19.31 13.69
CA GLU A 158 2.41 20.08 12.65
C GLU A 158 3.27 21.25 12.10
N ASP A 159 4.59 21.11 12.14
CA ASP A 159 5.55 22.06 11.59
C ASP A 159 5.72 21.81 10.09
N CYS A 160 5.37 22.80 9.27
CA CYS A 160 5.56 22.66 7.83
C CYS A 160 7.03 22.52 7.40
N ALA A 161 8.00 22.80 8.27
CA ALA A 161 9.42 22.53 8.02
C ALA A 161 9.75 21.02 7.98
N ASN A 162 8.94 20.18 8.64
CA ASN A 162 9.11 18.73 8.76
C ASN A 162 8.08 17.96 7.92
N ILE A 163 7.29 18.65 7.09
CA ILE A 163 6.23 18.04 6.30
C ILE A 163 6.48 18.33 4.82
N PRO A 164 6.50 17.31 3.95
CA PRO A 164 6.73 17.49 2.53
C PRO A 164 5.56 18.21 1.84
N GLY A 165 5.84 18.72 0.64
CA GLY A 165 4.86 19.42 -0.19
C GLY A 165 3.79 18.52 -0.82
N PRO A 166 2.71 19.11 -1.37
CA PRO A 166 2.68 20.48 -1.90
C PRO A 166 2.06 21.54 -0.98
N VAL A 167 1.43 21.15 0.13
CA VAL A 167 0.83 22.11 1.08
C VAL A 167 1.91 22.79 1.91
N CYS A 168 2.77 21.98 2.52
CA CYS A 168 4.01 22.45 3.11
C CYS A 168 5.12 22.44 2.04
N GLY A 169 6.38 22.44 2.46
CA GLY A 169 7.54 22.37 1.57
C GLY A 169 8.82 22.04 2.32
N GLY A 170 8.66 21.44 3.50
CA GLY A 170 9.74 20.99 4.36
C GLY A 170 10.37 19.69 3.86
N GLU A 171 11.31 19.19 4.64
CA GLU A 171 11.88 17.87 4.42
C GLU A 171 10.93 16.82 5.00
N GLY A 172 10.74 15.71 4.30
CA GLY A 172 10.16 14.52 4.92
C GLY A 172 11.27 13.78 5.66
N GLY A 173 11.05 13.41 6.91
CA GLY A 173 12.08 12.85 7.77
C GLY A 173 12.69 13.91 8.70
N SER A 174 12.45 13.79 10.01
CA SER A 174 13.06 14.55 11.08
C SER A 174 14.03 13.66 11.87
N PRO A 175 15.27 13.44 11.38
CA PRO A 175 16.20 12.44 11.93
C PRO A 175 16.70 12.74 13.36
N LEU A 176 16.31 13.88 13.95
CA LEU A 176 16.81 14.36 15.23
C LEU A 176 15.76 14.36 16.35
N VAL A 177 14.49 14.04 16.06
CA VAL A 177 13.40 14.06 17.04
C VAL A 177 12.57 12.78 16.85
N GLY A 178 12.67 11.85 17.81
CA GLY A 178 11.88 10.62 17.75
C GLY A 178 10.40 10.87 18.05
N GLY A 179 9.53 10.07 17.44
CA GLY A 179 8.10 10.00 17.74
C GLY A 179 7.74 9.11 18.94
N GLU A 180 6.50 8.65 18.95
CA GLU A 180 5.88 7.82 19.98
C GLU A 180 6.54 6.43 20.10
N GLY A 181 7.19 5.97 19.02
CA GLY A 181 7.93 4.71 18.94
C GLY A 181 7.09 3.48 18.61
N TYR A 182 5.83 3.66 18.23
CA TYR A 182 4.94 2.57 17.81
C TYR A 182 3.82 3.07 16.90
N VAL A 183 3.37 2.19 16.01
CA VAL A 183 2.27 2.48 15.08
C VAL A 183 0.94 2.48 15.83
N HIS A 184 0.14 3.53 15.64
CA HIS A 184 -1.21 3.63 16.21
C HIS A 184 -2.20 4.31 15.27
N ILE A 185 -3.47 4.44 15.70
CA ILE A 185 -4.45 5.24 14.96
C ILE A 185 -4.09 6.71 15.12
N HIS A 186 -3.92 7.43 14.02
CA HIS A 186 -3.54 8.83 14.05
C HIS A 186 -4.61 9.69 14.72
N GLY A 187 -4.16 10.64 15.54
CA GLY A 187 -5.01 11.55 16.29
C GLY A 187 -5.75 12.62 15.48
N GLY A 188 -5.51 12.72 14.17
CA GLY A 188 -5.91 13.88 13.35
C GLY A 188 -4.99 15.09 13.51
N ILE A 189 -5.35 16.21 12.86
CA ILE A 189 -4.65 17.50 12.98
C ILE A 189 -5.38 18.34 14.03
N HIS A 190 -4.63 18.85 15.00
CA HIS A 190 -5.14 19.56 16.17
C HIS A 190 -4.96 21.08 16.07
N GLY A 191 -4.14 21.57 15.15
CA GLY A 191 -3.91 23.00 14.97
C GLY A 191 -2.95 23.58 15.99
N ILE A 192 -1.93 22.80 16.34
CA ILE A 192 -0.93 23.19 17.34
C ILE A 192 0.16 24.09 16.74
N LYS A 193 0.33 24.08 15.41
CA LYS A 193 1.31 24.91 14.71
C LYS A 193 0.83 25.40 13.35
N ASP A 194 1.42 24.94 12.23
CA ASP A 194 1.21 25.56 10.91
C ASP A 194 -0.05 25.06 10.20
N LEU A 195 -0.58 23.91 10.62
CA LEU A 195 -1.73 23.28 10.00
C LEU A 195 -3.03 23.65 10.72
N ALA A 196 -3.95 24.34 10.06
CA ALA A 196 -5.25 24.61 10.67
C ALA A 196 -6.12 23.33 10.75
N ALA A 197 -6.49 22.90 11.97
CA ALA A 197 -7.37 21.75 12.20
C ALA A 197 -8.70 21.85 11.40
N ALA A 198 -9.28 23.05 11.30
CA ALA A 198 -10.52 23.27 10.55
C ALA A 198 -10.42 22.91 9.05
N THR A 199 -9.21 22.90 8.50
CA THR A 199 -8.94 22.58 7.10
C THR A 199 -8.42 21.16 6.93
N TYR A 200 -7.44 20.78 7.75
CA TYR A 200 -6.62 19.58 7.55
C TYR A 200 -6.99 18.42 8.48
N ASP A 201 -7.76 18.63 9.54
CA ASP A 201 -8.24 17.51 10.36
C ASP A 201 -9.21 16.64 9.56
N TRP A 202 -9.30 15.36 9.92
CA TRP A 202 -10.22 14.41 9.31
C TRP A 202 -10.85 13.50 10.38
N ARG A 203 -11.89 12.78 9.95
CA ARG A 203 -12.46 11.68 10.74
C ARG A 203 -12.30 10.39 9.95
N ASN A 204 -11.85 9.35 10.62
CA ASN A 204 -11.71 8.03 10.00
C ASN A 204 -13.08 7.51 9.55
N PRO A 205 -13.15 6.73 8.46
CA PRO A 205 -12.02 6.29 7.61
C PRO A 205 -11.55 7.34 6.61
N ALA A 206 -10.26 7.31 6.25
CA ALA A 206 -9.67 8.21 5.27
C ALA A 206 -9.64 7.63 3.85
N ALA A 207 -9.48 6.31 3.70
CA ALA A 207 -9.45 5.68 2.38
C ALA A 207 -10.56 4.65 2.23
N LYS A 208 -11.23 4.66 1.07
CA LYS A 208 -12.06 3.55 0.61
C LYS A 208 -11.30 2.80 -0.48
N ILE A 209 -11.12 1.50 -0.29
CA ILE A 209 -10.41 0.63 -1.22
C ILE A 209 -11.40 -0.39 -1.77
N THR A 210 -11.52 -0.48 -3.09
CA THR A 210 -12.32 -1.50 -3.76
C THR A 210 -11.43 -2.36 -4.63
N ILE A 211 -11.36 -3.65 -4.34
CA ILE A 211 -10.58 -4.62 -5.09
C ILE A 211 -11.54 -5.45 -5.93
N LYS A 212 -11.30 -5.54 -7.23
CA LYS A 212 -12.11 -6.34 -8.15
C LYS A 212 -11.20 -7.17 -9.05
N ARG A 213 -11.48 -8.46 -9.14
CA ARG A 213 -10.85 -9.30 -10.15
C ARG A 213 -11.47 -9.05 -11.52
N VAL A 214 -10.64 -8.78 -12.52
CA VAL A 214 -11.04 -8.58 -13.92
C VAL A 214 -10.50 -9.71 -14.80
N LYS A 215 -11.05 -9.83 -16.01
CA LYS A 215 -10.47 -10.69 -17.05
C LYS A 215 -9.28 -9.94 -17.66
N GLU A 216 -8.20 -10.66 -17.96
CA GLU A 216 -7.20 -10.19 -18.93
C GLU A 216 -7.85 -9.96 -20.30
#